data_AF-A0A4Q7NNM0-F1
#
_entry.id   AF-A0A4Q7NNM0-F1
#
_cell.length_a   1.000
_cell.length_b   1.000
_cell.length_c   1.000
_cell.angle_alpha   90.00
_cell.angle_beta   90.00
_cell.angle_gamma   90.00
#
_symmetry.space_group_name_H-M   'P 1'
#
loop_
_entity.id
_entity.type
_entity.pdbx_description
1 polymer ?
#
loop_
_entity_poly.entity_id
_entity_poly.type
_entity_poly.pdbx_seq_one_letter_code
_entity_poly.pdbx_strand_id
1 'polypeptide(L)'
;MAARHERRFLLRASPDPAGAPALQVNVAYLGTQDGWSVRVAREFRLAPDGTPGAERCSLLVRRPDGRTQDGPLAAELGAALFAAAPWKVFYTDHALDAAWRLRVFRLRHEGLVLGVGPADAPVPAWCGAEVTDDDAYAEERLAGVPRVR
;
A
#
# COMPACT_ATOMS: atom_id res chain seq x y z
N MET A 1 18.51 2.73 -6.79
CA MET A 1 17.57 2.14 -7.77
C MET A 1 16.38 3.08 -7.87
N ALA A 2 16.10 3.65 -9.03
CA ALA A 2 14.85 4.39 -9.22
C ALA A 2 13.69 3.44 -8.91
N ALA A 3 12.74 3.86 -8.07
CA ALA A 3 11.53 3.08 -7.84
C ALA A 3 10.86 2.88 -9.21
N ARG A 4 10.81 1.62 -9.67
CA ARG A 4 10.08 1.31 -10.90
C ARG A 4 8.63 1.74 -10.66
N HIS A 5 8.11 2.63 -11.50
CA HIS A 5 6.73 3.08 -11.40
C HIS A 5 5.81 1.85 -11.44
N GLU A 6 4.88 1.75 -10.49
CA GLU A 6 3.86 0.72 -10.44
C GLU A 6 2.58 1.24 -11.11
N ARG A 7 1.86 0.36 -11.80
CA ARG A 7 0.54 0.63 -12.38
C ARG A 7 -0.54 -0.01 -11.54
N ARG A 8 -1.72 0.63 -11.50
CA ARG A 8 -2.87 0.21 -10.69
C ARG A 8 -4.10 0.08 -11.57
N PHE A 9 -4.85 -1.00 -11.37
CA PHE A 9 -6.05 -1.29 -12.16
C PHE A 9 -7.21 -1.69 -11.26
N LEU A 10 -8.41 -1.24 -11.60
CA LEU A 10 -9.64 -1.90 -11.14
C LEU A 10 -9.71 -3.30 -11.72
N LEU A 11 -10.38 -4.23 -11.04
CA LEU A 11 -10.55 -5.59 -11.56
C LEU A 11 -11.77 -5.67 -12.48
N ARG A 12 -11.60 -6.33 -13.63
CA ARG A 12 -12.70 -6.77 -14.48
C ARG A 12 -13.27 -8.11 -14.00
N ALA A 13 -12.38 -9.00 -13.57
CA ALA A 13 -12.68 -10.26 -12.95
C ALA A 13 -11.71 -10.46 -11.79
N SER A 14 -12.17 -10.94 -10.64
CA SER A 14 -11.27 -11.22 -9.52
C SER A 14 -10.62 -12.59 -9.73
N PRO A 15 -9.30 -12.67 -9.93
CA PRO A 15 -8.62 -13.95 -9.83
C PRO A 15 -8.72 -14.46 -8.38
N ASP A 16 -8.68 -15.77 -8.20
CA ASP A 16 -8.69 -16.39 -6.88
C ASP A 16 -7.30 -16.27 -6.24
N PRO A 17 -7.15 -15.57 -5.10
CA PRO A 17 -5.87 -15.48 -4.40
C PRO A 17 -5.59 -16.69 -3.50
N ALA A 18 -6.43 -17.72 -3.48
CA ALA A 18 -6.23 -18.90 -2.64
C ALA A 18 -4.85 -19.55 -2.87
N GLY A 19 -4.10 -19.73 -1.78
CA GLY A 19 -2.74 -20.31 -1.81
C GLY A 19 -1.64 -19.33 -2.24
N ALA A 20 -1.97 -18.11 -2.66
CA ALA A 20 -0.98 -17.10 -3.00
C ALA A 20 -0.26 -16.58 -1.74
N PRO A 21 1.07 -16.36 -1.77
CA PRO A 21 1.77 -15.66 -0.70
C PRO A 21 1.13 -14.29 -0.44
N ALA A 22 0.84 -14.01 0.83
CA ALA A 22 0.15 -12.79 1.24
C ALA A 22 0.99 -11.94 2.20
N LEU A 23 0.93 -10.64 2.02
CA LEU A 23 1.55 -9.63 2.87
C LEU A 23 0.45 -8.69 3.37
N GLN A 24 0.16 -8.74 4.68
CA GLN A 24 -0.68 -7.73 5.29
C GLN A 24 0.13 -6.45 5.46
N VAL A 25 -0.43 -5.32 5.03
CA VAL A 25 0.19 -4.01 5.12
C VAL A 25 -0.77 -3.03 5.78
N ASN A 26 -0.30 -2.47 6.89
CA ASN A 26 -1.01 -1.43 7.63
C ASN A 26 -0.20 -0.14 7.48
N VAL A 27 -0.77 0.84 6.77
CA VAL A 27 -0.11 2.12 6.52
C VAL A 27 -0.77 3.21 7.34
N ALA A 28 0.02 4.10 7.89
CA ALA A 28 -0.44 5.30 8.56
C ALA A 28 0.32 6.54 8.12
N TYR A 29 -0.34 7.69 8.18
CA TYR A 29 0.23 9.00 7.90
C TYR A 29 0.09 9.90 9.13
N LEU A 30 1.19 10.50 9.57
CA LEU A 30 1.24 11.31 10.81
C LEU A 30 0.88 12.78 10.60
N GLY A 31 1.11 13.32 9.40
CA GLY A 31 0.98 14.75 9.13
C GLY A 31 1.25 15.07 7.66
N THR A 32 0.53 16.05 7.11
CA THR A 32 0.90 16.74 5.87
C THR A 32 1.14 18.24 6.04
N GLN A 33 1.86 18.62 7.10
CA GLN A 33 2.16 20.03 7.35
C GLN A 33 3.22 20.56 6.38
N ASP A 34 2.98 21.76 5.85
CA ASP A 34 3.92 22.52 5.01
C ASP A 34 4.52 21.74 3.84
N GLY A 35 3.76 20.81 3.26
CA GLY A 35 4.20 19.96 2.14
C GLY A 35 5.05 18.75 2.53
N TRP A 36 5.32 18.54 3.82
CA TRP A 36 5.90 17.30 4.32
C TRP A 36 4.84 16.19 4.29
N SER A 37 5.26 14.93 4.15
CA SER A 37 4.41 13.76 4.40
C SER A 37 5.25 12.72 5.13
N VAL A 38 4.71 12.17 6.21
CA VAL A 38 5.36 11.09 6.96
C VAL A 38 4.46 9.87 6.96
N ARG A 39 4.91 8.83 6.26
CA ARG A 39 4.25 7.54 6.09
C ARG A 39 4.96 6.48 6.91
N VAL A 40 4.22 5.75 7.73
CA VAL A 40 4.67 4.56 8.45
C VAL A 40 3.97 3.35 7.85
N ALA A 41 4.72 2.32 7.45
CA ALA A 41 4.14 1.04 7.04
C ALA A 41 4.58 -0.07 7.98
N ARG A 42 3.60 -0.87 8.41
CA ARG A 42 3.78 -2.09 9.20
C ARG A 42 3.36 -3.27 8.35
N GLU A 43 4.28 -4.17 8.08
CA GLU A 43 4.13 -5.28 7.15
C GLU A 43 4.28 -6.62 7.88
N PHE A 44 3.36 -7.54 7.61
CA PHE A 44 3.33 -8.86 8.19
C PHE A 44 3.15 -9.88 7.08
N ARG A 45 4.14 -10.77 6.90
CA ARG A 45 3.98 -11.91 6.01
C ARG A 45 2.97 -12.87 6.64
N LEU A 46 1.94 -13.24 5.91
CA LEU A 46 0.94 -14.18 6.40
C LEU A 46 1.37 -15.62 6.09
N ALA A 47 1.22 -16.50 7.07
CA ALA A 47 1.28 -17.93 6.86
C ALA A 47 0.01 -18.42 6.11
N PRO A 48 -0.01 -19.66 5.57
CA PRO A 48 -1.15 -20.16 4.81
C PRO A 48 -2.48 -20.20 5.57
N ASP A 49 -2.42 -20.27 6.90
CA ASP A 49 -3.56 -20.21 7.82
C ASP A 49 -4.03 -18.78 8.12
N GLY A 50 -3.37 -17.77 7.56
CA GLY A 50 -3.63 -16.35 7.79
C GLY A 50 -2.91 -15.77 9.02
N THR A 51 -2.12 -16.55 9.76
CA THR A 51 -1.40 -16.08 10.94
C THR A 51 -0.31 -15.07 10.55
N PRO A 52 -0.29 -13.85 11.13
CA PRO A 52 0.78 -12.88 10.87
C PRO A 52 2.12 -13.33 11.45
N GLY A 53 3.17 -13.30 10.62
CA GLY A 53 4.55 -13.52 11.04
C GLY A 53 5.20 -12.29 11.69
N ALA A 54 6.53 -12.28 11.75
CA ALA A 54 7.29 -11.16 12.30
C ALA A 54 7.04 -9.85 11.55
N GLU A 55 6.87 -8.77 12.32
CA GLU A 55 6.65 -7.43 11.80
C GLU A 55 7.90 -6.87 11.13
N ARG A 56 7.71 -6.24 9.97
CA ARG A 56 8.66 -5.31 9.38
C ARG A 56 8.05 -3.93 9.37
N CYS A 57 8.76 -2.94 9.91
CA CYS A 57 8.30 -1.56 9.89
C CYS A 57 9.24 -0.68 9.08
N SER A 58 8.67 0.25 8.32
CA SER A 58 9.40 1.24 7.55
C SER A 58 8.77 2.62 7.68
N LEU A 59 9.62 3.62 7.50
CA LEU A 59 9.25 5.03 7.46
C LEU A 59 9.58 5.57 6.06
N LEU A 60 8.69 6.37 5.50
CA LEU A 60 8.96 7.18 4.32
C LEU A 60 8.56 8.63 4.63
N VAL A 61 9.54 9.53 4.47
CA VAL A 61 9.37 10.97 4.64
C VAL A 61 9.49 11.61 3.26
N ARG A 62 8.43 12.29 2.80
CA ARG A 62 8.46 13.14 1.61
C ARG A 62 8.59 14.60 2.04
N ARG A 63 9.55 15.30 1.44
CA ARG A 63 9.80 16.72 1.65
C ARG A 63 8.95 17.58 0.69
N PRO A 64 8.76 18.87 0.97
CA PRO A 64 8.01 19.78 0.09
C PRO A 64 8.65 19.96 -1.29
N ASP A 65 9.97 19.81 -1.37
CA ASP A 65 10.74 19.84 -2.63
C ASP A 65 10.70 18.52 -3.42
N GLY A 66 9.88 17.56 -2.99
CA GLY A 66 9.69 16.27 -3.63
C GLY A 66 10.74 15.21 -3.27
N ARG A 67 11.82 15.56 -2.56
CA ARG A 67 12.81 14.57 -2.12
C ARG A 67 12.20 13.61 -1.11
N THR A 68 12.58 12.35 -1.20
CA THR A 68 12.14 11.29 -0.28
C THR A 68 13.30 10.75 0.54
N GLN A 69 13.03 10.38 1.78
CA GLN A 69 13.92 9.61 2.63
C GLN A 69 13.13 8.43 3.18
N ASP A 70 13.59 7.22 2.90
CA ASP A 70 12.99 5.98 3.37
C ASP A 70 13.99 5.16 4.19
N GLY A 71 13.48 4.32 5.08
CA GLY A 71 14.32 3.44 5.86
C GLY A 71 13.55 2.51 6.80
N PRO A 72 14.23 1.48 7.33
CA PRO A 72 13.66 0.62 8.34
C PRO A 72 13.39 1.38 9.63
N LEU A 73 12.37 0.95 10.36
CA LEU A 73 11.98 1.49 11.65
C LEU A 73 11.87 0.35 12.67
N ALA A 74 12.33 0.59 13.90
CA ALA A 74 12.12 -0.37 15.00
C ALA A 74 10.62 -0.63 15.21
N ALA A 75 10.25 -1.88 15.46
CA ALA A 75 8.85 -2.29 15.50
C ALA A 75 8.05 -1.55 16.59
N GLU A 76 8.64 -1.33 17.76
CA GLU A 76 8.02 -0.63 18.89
C GLU A 76 7.73 0.84 18.55
N LEU A 77 8.69 1.51 17.89
CA LEU A 77 8.52 2.89 17.44
C LEU A 77 7.50 2.96 16.29
N GLY A 78 7.52 1.99 15.38
CA GLY A 78 6.53 1.82 14.33
C GLY A 78 5.11 1.69 14.87
N ALA A 79 4.92 0.85 15.89
CA ALA A 79 3.64 0.68 16.56
C ALA A 79 3.17 1.96 17.25
N ALA A 80 4.05 2.68 17.95
CA ALA A 80 3.73 3.93 18.61
C ALA A 80 3.31 5.04 17.61
N LEU A 81 4.08 5.22 16.54
CA LEU A 81 3.76 6.19 15.49
C LEU A 81 2.47 5.82 14.76
N PHE A 82 2.29 4.53 14.44
CA PHE A 82 1.06 4.04 13.83
C PHE A 82 -0.14 4.32 14.73
N ALA A 83 -0.06 4.08 16.03
CA ALA A 83 -1.14 4.37 16.96
C ALA A 83 -1.52 5.85 16.96
N ALA A 84 -0.52 6.75 17.02
CA ALA A 84 -0.71 8.20 17.08
C ALA A 84 -1.24 8.81 15.76
N ALA A 85 -0.99 8.17 14.62
CA ALA A 85 -1.36 8.72 13.32
C ALA A 85 -2.88 8.77 13.07
N PRO A 86 -3.44 9.89 12.60
CA PRO A 86 -4.89 10.03 12.39
C PRO A 86 -5.40 9.39 11.09
N TRP A 87 -4.54 9.24 10.07
CA TRP A 87 -4.94 8.70 8.77
C TRP A 87 -4.28 7.34 8.54
N LYS A 88 -5.09 6.32 8.29
CA LYS A 88 -4.64 4.92 8.21
C LYS A 88 -5.32 4.19 7.08
N VAL A 89 -4.62 3.33 6.36
CA VAL A 89 -5.21 2.42 5.36
C VAL A 89 -4.66 1.02 5.56
N PHE A 90 -5.52 0.02 5.30
CA PHE A 90 -5.25 -1.37 5.60
C PHE A 90 -5.54 -2.18 4.34
N TYR A 91 -4.59 -2.98 3.92
CA TYR A 91 -4.74 -3.86 2.78
C TYR A 91 -3.87 -5.11 2.89
N THR A 92 -4.20 -6.13 2.12
CA THR A 92 -3.39 -7.33 1.93
C THR A 92 -2.96 -7.40 0.48
N ASP A 93 -1.66 -7.53 0.24
CA ASP A 93 -1.10 -7.78 -1.08
C ASP A 93 -0.92 -9.30 -1.26
N HIS A 94 -1.64 -9.90 -2.22
CA HIS A 94 -1.51 -11.30 -2.63
C HIS A 94 -0.69 -11.39 -3.91
N ALA A 95 0.46 -12.07 -3.87
CA ALA A 95 1.31 -12.25 -5.05
C ALA A 95 0.73 -13.33 -5.97
N LEU A 96 0.17 -12.92 -7.12
CA LEU A 96 -0.44 -13.85 -8.08
C LEU A 96 0.61 -14.50 -8.97
N ASP A 97 1.58 -13.71 -9.44
CA ASP A 97 2.70 -14.17 -10.23
C ASP A 97 3.97 -13.38 -9.86
N ALA A 98 5.03 -13.51 -10.66
CA ALA A 98 6.32 -12.87 -10.37
C ALA A 98 6.28 -11.33 -10.42
N ALA A 99 5.28 -10.73 -11.06
CA ALA A 99 5.19 -9.29 -11.28
C ALA A 99 3.91 -8.68 -10.68
N TRP A 100 2.80 -9.40 -10.71
CA TRP A 100 1.48 -8.89 -10.36
C TRP A 100 1.00 -9.34 -8.99
N ARG A 101 0.30 -8.43 -8.32
CA ARG A 101 -0.37 -8.69 -7.04
C ARG A 101 -1.81 -8.16 -7.04
N LEU A 102 -2.65 -8.80 -6.25
CA LEU A 102 -3.93 -8.23 -5.84
C LEU A 102 -3.76 -7.50 -4.52
N ARG A 103 -4.13 -6.23 -4.50
CA ARG A 103 -4.25 -5.44 -3.29
C ARG A 103 -5.70 -5.42 -2.83
N VAL A 104 -6.00 -6.16 -1.77
CA VAL A 104 -7.34 -6.26 -1.18
C VAL A 104 -7.43 -5.32 0.01
N PHE A 105 -8.24 -4.27 -0.09
CA PHE A 105 -8.42 -3.31 0.99
C PHE A 105 -9.41 -3.82 2.05
N ARG A 106 -9.23 -3.36 3.29
CA ARG A 106 -10.03 -3.77 4.45
C ARG A 106 -10.69 -2.57 5.14
N LEU A 107 -11.59 -2.89 6.07
CA LEU A 107 -12.27 -1.93 6.95
C LEU A 107 -13.13 -0.93 6.14
N ARG A 108 -12.80 0.37 6.16
CA ARG A 108 -13.60 1.39 5.46
C ARG A 108 -13.62 1.24 3.93
N HIS A 109 -12.71 0.44 3.39
CA HIS A 109 -12.55 0.19 1.96
C HIS A 109 -12.80 -1.29 1.62
N GLU A 110 -13.56 -2.00 2.47
CA GLU A 110 -13.92 -3.39 2.20
C GLU A 110 -14.62 -3.50 0.83
N GLY A 111 -14.23 -4.50 0.05
CA GLY A 111 -14.72 -4.71 -1.32
C GLY A 111 -13.92 -4.00 -2.40
N LEU A 112 -13.04 -3.04 -2.07
CA LEU A 112 -12.09 -2.48 -3.04
C LEU A 112 -10.91 -3.44 -3.23
N VAL A 113 -10.66 -3.83 -4.48
CA VAL A 113 -9.50 -4.63 -4.88
C VAL A 113 -8.84 -4.00 -6.09
N LEU A 114 -7.51 -3.90 -6.06
CA LEU A 114 -6.71 -3.38 -7.17
C LEU A 114 -5.73 -4.43 -7.68
N GLY A 115 -5.56 -4.50 -9.00
CA GLY A 115 -4.41 -5.12 -9.63
C GLY A 115 -3.23 -4.17 -9.60
N VAL A 116 -2.09 -4.61 -9.07
CA VAL A 116 -0.87 -3.79 -9.00
C VAL A 116 0.29 -4.56 -9.64
N GLY A 117 1.02 -3.89 -10.53
CA GLY A 117 2.15 -4.49 -11.23
C GLY A 117 3.12 -3.45 -11.79
N PRO A 118 4.26 -3.88 -12.37
CA PRO A 118 5.27 -2.99 -12.94
C PRO A 118 4.74 -2.22 -14.14
N ALA A 119 5.24 -0.99 -14.35
CA ALA A 119 4.87 -0.20 -15.52
C ALA A 119 5.19 -0.87 -16.86
N ASP A 120 6.27 -1.66 -16.90
CA ASP A 120 6.80 -2.35 -18.07
C ASP A 120 6.22 -3.76 -18.29
N ALA A 121 5.37 -4.26 -17.39
CA ALA A 121 4.78 -5.59 -17.53
C ALA A 121 3.53 -5.60 -18.44
N PRO A 122 3.30 -6.69 -19.21
CA PRO A 122 2.03 -6.90 -19.90
C PRO A 122 0.86 -6.89 -18.90
N VAL A 123 -0.23 -6.22 -19.28
CA VAL A 123 -1.44 -6.09 -18.43
C VAL A 123 -2.26 -7.38 -18.51
N PRO A 124 -2.52 -8.08 -17.38
CA PRO A 124 -3.32 -9.29 -17.38
C PRO A 124 -4.77 -9.06 -17.78
N ALA A 125 -5.42 -10.06 -18.38
CA ALA A 125 -6.79 -9.96 -18.86
C ALA A 125 -7.85 -9.73 -17.76
N TRP A 126 -7.49 -10.03 -16.49
CA TRP A 126 -8.34 -9.79 -15.33
C TRP A 126 -8.32 -8.31 -14.88
N CYS A 127 -7.35 -7.52 -15.33
CA CYS A 127 -7.33 -6.07 -15.13
C CYS A 127 -8.40 -5.39 -15.99
N GLY A 128 -9.08 -4.41 -15.39
CA GLY A 128 -10.06 -3.53 -16.01
C GLY A 128 -9.47 -2.15 -16.30
N ALA A 129 -10.16 -1.11 -15.87
CA ALA A 129 -9.72 0.27 -16.06
C ALA A 129 -8.43 0.56 -15.28
N GLU A 130 -7.49 1.23 -15.93
CA GLU A 130 -6.29 1.74 -15.27
C GLU A 130 -6.63 2.97 -14.42
N VAL A 131 -6.16 2.97 -13.18
CA VAL A 131 -6.37 4.03 -12.17
C VAL A 131 -5.03 4.52 -11.59
N THR A 132 -3.94 4.33 -12.34
CA THR A 132 -2.57 4.70 -11.93
C THR A 132 -2.45 6.18 -11.61
N ASP A 133 -3.13 7.06 -12.35
CA ASP A 133 -3.06 8.51 -12.14
C ASP A 133 -4.32 9.07 -11.47
N ASP A 134 -5.27 8.20 -11.09
CA ASP A 134 -6.47 8.61 -10.37
C ASP A 134 -6.18 8.69 -8.86
N ASP A 135 -6.13 9.94 -8.40
CA ASP A 135 -5.98 10.33 -7.01
C ASP A 135 -6.94 9.60 -6.07
N ALA A 136 -8.18 9.28 -6.49
CA ALA A 136 -9.15 8.58 -5.65
C ALA A 136 -8.64 7.21 -5.18
N TYR A 137 -7.74 6.60 -5.93
CA TYR A 137 -7.12 5.30 -5.65
C TYR A 137 -5.68 5.41 -5.12
N ALA A 138 -5.16 6.62 -4.93
CA ALA A 138 -3.86 6.84 -4.27
C ALA A 138 -3.92 6.44 -2.79
N GLU A 139 -2.86 5.80 -2.29
CA GLU A 139 -2.80 5.29 -0.91
C GLU A 139 -3.04 6.39 0.13
N GLU A 140 -2.50 7.59 -0.07
CA GLU A 140 -2.72 8.77 0.79
C GLU A 140 -4.20 9.20 0.82
N ARG A 141 -4.84 9.20 -0.35
CA ARG A 141 -6.26 9.58 -0.48
C ARG A 141 -7.16 8.51 0.10
N LEU A 142 -6.85 7.25 -0.16
CA LEU A 142 -7.48 6.12 0.49
C LEU A 142 -7.21 6.13 1.99
N ALA A 143 -6.10 6.66 2.51
CA ALA A 143 -5.85 6.86 3.94
C ALA A 143 -6.72 7.97 4.58
N GLY A 144 -7.29 8.85 3.76
CA GLY A 144 -8.07 10.01 4.17
C GLY A 144 -7.22 11.25 4.46
N VAL A 145 -5.98 11.29 3.97
CA VAL A 145 -5.08 12.42 4.16
C VAL A 145 -5.65 13.66 3.45
N PRO A 146 -5.80 14.82 4.12
CA PRO A 146 -6.29 16.04 3.50
C PRO A 146 -5.39 16.50 2.34
N ARG A 147 -6.00 17.10 1.31
CA ARG A 147 -5.21 17.79 0.28
C ARG A 147 -4.60 19.03 0.92
N VAL A 148 -3.27 19.16 0.85
CA VAL A 148 -2.59 20.43 1.10
C VAL A 148 -3.00 21.36 -0.04
N ARG A 149 -3.66 22.47 0.28
CA ARG A 149 -4.04 23.49 -0.69
C ARG A 149 -2.90 24.46 -0.90
#